data_AF-A0A7R9G1I8-F1
#
_entry.id   AF-A0A7R9G1I8-F1
#
_cell.length_a   1.000
_cell.length_b   1.000
_cell.length_c   1.000
_cell.angle_alpha   90.00
_cell.angle_beta   90.00
_cell.angle_gamma   90.00
#
_symmetry.space_group_name_H-M   'P 1'
#
loop_
_entity.id
_entity.type
_entity.pdbx_description
1 polymer ?
#
loop_
_entity_poly.entity_id
_entity_poly.type
_entity_poly.pdbx_seq_one_letter_code
_entity_poly.pdbx_strand_id
1 'polypeptide(L)'
;MLVSRSKPRELRAGMSELVYLVPELCRMTGLTDEMRANFHLMRSLAEHTRVGPDVRIQKLNNFCNRLLGEQAVRQDLEEWNLQLSNRLVEFNGRILPQEKILQAQDIKYDAGADTDWTRNLRIGRVYNFSFEVLCCAVLENAMCFQRALQIWDHVVNMKKKEEKLPKTKPVDTLKRAACAPFLKCKLAFCKMIADECHPFLQLFQTSKPMTPYLFEFVEKLLRYLMNRCVEPDLMKCTRSKLPSVDTKKSENFILSKNIDIGFASKCLSGETAITVTER
;
A
#
# COMPACT_ATOMS: atom_id res chain seq x y z
N MET A 1 -7.87 41.53 -3.63
CA MET A 1 -6.54 42.17 -3.65
C MET A 1 -5.55 41.21 -3.00
N LEU A 2 -4.46 40.87 -3.68
CA LEU A 2 -3.39 40.01 -3.13
C LEU A 2 -2.28 40.90 -2.56
N VAL A 3 -1.56 40.44 -1.54
CA VAL A 3 -0.46 41.18 -0.92
C VAL A 3 0.79 40.32 -0.94
N SER A 4 1.87 40.85 -1.51
CA SER A 4 3.20 40.24 -1.50
C SER A 4 4.16 41.11 -0.70
N ARG A 5 5.03 40.48 0.09
CA ARG A 5 6.05 41.20 0.86
C ARG A 5 7.37 41.23 0.08
N SER A 6 7.89 42.42 -0.14
CA SER A 6 9.16 42.62 -0.83
C SER A 6 10.31 42.05 0.00
N LYS A 7 11.33 41.52 -0.68
CA LYS A 7 12.55 41.02 -0.02
C LYS A 7 13.40 42.19 0.48
N PRO A 8 14.31 41.97 1.45
CA PRO A 8 15.20 43.02 1.96
C PRO A 8 16.04 43.72 0.88
N ARG A 9 16.38 43.02 -0.22
CA ARG A 9 17.10 43.61 -1.36
C ARG A 9 16.24 44.64 -2.12
N GLU A 10 14.95 44.36 -2.28
CA GLU A 10 14.00 45.21 -3.01
C GLU A 10 13.65 46.46 -2.21
N LEU A 11 13.53 46.32 -0.89
CA LEU A 11 13.38 47.46 0.03
C LEU A 11 14.54 48.46 -0.10
N ARG A 12 15.77 47.96 -0.17
CA ARG A 12 16.97 48.80 -0.38
C ARG A 12 16.99 49.48 -1.76
N ALA A 13 16.35 48.87 -2.75
CA ALA A 13 16.19 49.45 -4.08
C ALA A 13 15.03 50.47 -4.16
N GLY A 14 14.40 50.81 -3.03
CA GLY A 14 13.34 51.81 -2.93
C GLY A 14 11.94 51.27 -3.17
N MET A 15 11.75 49.96 -3.27
CA MET A 15 10.41 49.38 -3.37
C MET A 15 9.69 49.40 -2.03
N SER A 16 8.36 49.58 -2.07
CA SER A 16 7.48 49.49 -0.90
C SER A 16 7.57 48.12 -0.23
N GLU A 17 7.42 48.07 1.09
CA GLU A 17 7.42 46.81 1.86
C GLU A 17 6.29 45.87 1.44
N LEU A 18 5.11 46.44 1.19
CA LEU A 18 3.93 45.71 0.75
C LEU A 18 3.63 46.06 -0.70
N VAL A 19 3.56 45.03 -1.53
CA VAL A 19 3.14 45.10 -2.93
C VAL A 19 1.71 44.60 -3.01
N TYR A 20 0.80 45.50 -3.36
CA TYR A 20 -0.61 45.17 -3.59
C TYR A 20 -0.80 44.76 -5.05
N LEU A 21 -1.24 43.53 -5.25
CA LEU A 21 -1.44 42.95 -6.57
C LEU A 21 -2.94 42.85 -6.87
N VAL A 22 -3.31 43.30 -8.07
CA VAL A 22 -4.65 43.19 -8.62
C VAL A 22 -4.86 41.73 -9.07
N PRO A 23 -5.79 40.96 -8.46
CA PRO A 23 -5.95 39.53 -8.74
C PRO A 23 -6.21 39.22 -10.23
N GLU A 24 -6.93 40.10 -10.92
CA GLU A 24 -7.26 39.96 -12.34
C GLU A 24 -6.03 40.00 -13.25
N LEU A 25 -4.93 40.61 -12.80
CA LEU A 25 -3.65 40.64 -13.49
C LEU A 25 -2.70 39.51 -13.05
N CYS A 26 -3.11 38.71 -12.06
CA CYS A 26 -2.29 37.63 -11.50
C CYS A 26 -2.75 36.27 -12.05
N ARG A 27 -1.78 35.47 -12.49
CA ARG A 27 -2.01 34.05 -12.82
C ARG A 27 -1.27 33.17 -11.84
N MET A 28 -1.97 32.21 -11.23
CA MET A 28 -1.32 31.18 -10.44
C MET A 28 -0.44 30.32 -11.36
N THR A 29 0.82 30.09 -10.95
CA THR A 29 1.76 29.24 -11.66
C THR A 29 1.86 27.88 -10.99
N GLY A 30 2.31 26.88 -11.74
CA GLY A 30 2.37 25.49 -11.27
C GLY A 30 1.07 24.73 -11.50
N LEU A 31 1.01 23.52 -10.96
CA LEU A 31 -0.16 22.64 -11.05
C LEU A 31 -0.80 22.54 -9.67
N THR A 32 -2.13 22.68 -9.60
CA THR A 32 -2.89 22.41 -8.37
C THR A 32 -3.03 20.90 -8.14
N ASP A 33 -3.41 20.48 -6.94
CA ASP A 33 -3.60 19.06 -6.64
C ASP A 33 -4.75 18.44 -7.44
N GLU A 34 -5.81 19.20 -7.71
CA GLU A 34 -6.90 18.80 -8.61
C GLU A 34 -6.41 18.57 -10.04
N MET A 35 -5.53 19.46 -10.55
CA MET A 35 -4.92 19.32 -11.87
C MET A 35 -3.99 18.09 -11.94
N ARG A 36 -3.23 17.81 -10.86
CA ARG A 36 -2.38 16.61 -10.78
C ARG A 36 -3.20 15.32 -10.69
N ALA A 37 -4.35 15.36 -10.00
CA ALA A 37 -5.28 14.23 -9.91
C ALA A 37 -6.01 13.97 -11.24
N ASN A 38 -6.08 14.96 -12.13
CA ASN A 38 -6.67 14.79 -13.46
C ASN A 38 -5.68 14.10 -14.44
N PHE A 39 -5.89 12.79 -14.64
CA PHE A 39 -5.07 11.96 -15.52
C PHE A 39 -5.06 12.42 -16.99
N HIS A 40 -6.15 12.98 -17.50
CA HIS A 40 -6.20 13.47 -18.88
C HIS A 40 -5.29 14.68 -19.07
N LEU A 41 -5.37 15.65 -18.14
CA LEU A 41 -4.52 16.83 -18.16
C LEU A 41 -3.04 16.45 -18.04
N MET A 42 -2.69 15.58 -17.09
CA MET A 42 -1.31 15.14 -16.89
C MET A 42 -0.77 14.34 -18.08
N ARG A 43 -1.62 13.60 -18.80
CA ARG A 43 -1.24 12.90 -20.03
C ARG A 43 -0.91 13.89 -21.16
N SER A 44 -1.78 14.86 -21.42
CA SER A 44 -1.55 15.90 -22.42
C SER A 44 -0.34 16.78 -22.09
N LEU A 45 -0.11 17.08 -20.80
CA LEU A 45 1.09 17.79 -20.36
C LEU A 45 2.35 16.94 -20.58
N ALA A 46 2.29 15.63 -20.29
CA ALA A 46 3.41 14.72 -20.48
C ALA A 46 3.85 14.64 -21.95
N GLU A 47 2.91 14.68 -22.90
CA GLU A 47 3.21 14.70 -24.35
C GLU A 47 4.09 15.90 -24.74
N HIS A 48 3.91 17.05 -24.09
CA HIS A 48 4.66 18.27 -24.40
C HIS A 48 5.92 18.45 -23.54
N THR A 49 5.95 17.87 -22.34
CA THR A 49 7.06 18.02 -21.37
C THR A 49 8.09 16.89 -21.47
N ARG A 50 7.69 15.68 -21.89
CA ARG A 50 8.61 14.54 -22.07
C ARG A 50 9.35 14.66 -23.39
N VAL A 51 10.46 15.38 -23.36
CA VAL A 51 11.35 15.52 -24.50
C VAL A 51 12.38 14.39 -24.51
N GLY A 52 12.38 13.59 -25.58
CA GLY A 52 13.35 12.52 -25.82
C GLY A 52 14.79 13.04 -25.99
N PRO A 53 15.80 12.16 -25.91
CA PRO A 53 17.22 12.55 -25.88
C PRO A 53 17.65 13.31 -27.14
N ASP A 54 17.29 12.84 -28.34
CA ASP A 54 17.72 13.45 -29.60
C ASP A 54 17.18 14.88 -29.75
N VAL A 55 15.88 15.06 -29.49
CA VAL A 55 15.22 16.37 -29.52
C VAL A 55 15.79 17.29 -28.45
N ARG A 56 16.17 16.76 -27.28
CA ARG A 56 16.82 17.53 -26.22
C ARG A 56 18.19 18.01 -26.65
N ILE A 57 19.00 17.16 -27.26
CA ILE A 57 20.32 17.50 -27.82
C ILE A 57 20.18 18.60 -28.88
N GLN A 58 19.23 18.45 -29.81
CA GLN A 58 18.95 19.48 -30.82
C GLN A 58 18.57 20.83 -30.20
N LYS A 59 17.68 20.83 -29.20
CA LYS A 59 17.28 22.06 -28.49
C LYS A 59 18.46 22.72 -27.77
N LEU A 60 19.35 21.94 -27.15
CA LEU A 60 20.56 22.45 -26.50
C LEU A 60 21.51 23.09 -27.52
N ASN A 61 21.79 22.41 -28.63
CA ASN A 61 22.66 22.95 -29.67
C ASN A 61 22.06 24.23 -30.29
N ASN A 62 20.75 24.26 -30.55
CA ASN A 62 20.06 25.45 -31.04
C ASN A 62 20.12 26.60 -30.03
N PHE A 63 19.98 26.31 -28.74
CA PHE A 63 20.13 27.30 -27.67
C PHE A 63 21.56 27.85 -27.62
N CYS A 64 22.58 26.99 -27.64
CA CYS A 64 23.99 27.39 -27.69
C CYS A 64 24.29 28.26 -28.92
N ASN A 65 23.83 27.85 -30.10
CA ASN A 65 24.00 28.62 -31.33
C ASN A 65 23.31 29.99 -31.27
N ARG A 66 22.11 30.07 -30.67
CA ARG A 66 21.40 31.35 -30.48
C ARG A 66 22.12 32.26 -29.49
N LEU A 67 22.58 31.70 -28.37
CA LEU A 67 23.27 32.46 -27.33
C LEU A 67 24.62 32.98 -27.84
N LEU A 68 25.36 32.14 -28.56
CA LEU A 68 26.55 32.54 -29.27
C LEU A 68 26.25 33.45 -30.46
N GLY A 69 25.03 33.49 -31.00
CA GLY A 69 24.67 34.40 -32.11
C GLY A 69 24.44 35.84 -31.65
N GLU A 70 24.15 36.04 -30.36
CA GLU A 70 23.79 37.34 -29.80
C GLU A 70 25.03 38.14 -29.39
N GLN A 71 25.21 39.34 -29.97
CA GLN A 71 26.42 40.14 -29.77
C GLN A 71 26.56 40.67 -28.35
N ALA A 72 25.44 41.06 -27.71
CA ALA A 72 25.45 41.52 -26.33
C ALA A 72 25.97 40.43 -25.36
N VAL A 73 25.53 39.19 -25.58
CA VAL A 73 25.96 38.06 -24.73
C VAL A 73 27.42 37.71 -24.96
N ARG A 74 27.93 37.83 -26.20
CA ARG A 74 29.36 37.64 -26.49
C ARG A 74 30.21 38.68 -25.77
N GLN A 75 29.81 39.95 -25.81
CA GLN A 75 30.52 41.02 -25.12
C GLN A 75 30.56 40.75 -23.62
N ASP A 76 29.43 40.40 -23.01
CA ASP A 76 29.37 40.02 -21.60
C ASP A 76 30.30 38.84 -21.30
N LEU A 77 30.36 37.80 -22.15
CA LEU A 77 31.27 36.67 -21.91
C LEU A 77 32.75 37.08 -22.03
N GLU A 78 33.09 37.92 -23.00
CA GLU A 78 34.45 38.45 -23.21
C GLU A 78 34.91 39.34 -22.06
N GLU A 79 34.03 40.20 -21.52
CA GLU A 79 34.31 41.02 -20.34
C GLU A 79 34.70 40.18 -19.12
N TRP A 80 34.12 38.98 -18.99
CA TRP A 80 34.42 38.04 -17.93
C TRP A 80 35.57 37.07 -18.28
N ASN A 81 36.22 37.23 -19.44
CA ASN A 81 37.20 36.31 -20.01
C ASN A 81 36.69 34.85 -20.09
N LEU A 82 35.41 34.68 -20.41
CA LEU A 82 34.75 33.39 -20.56
C LEU A 82 34.49 33.07 -22.04
N GLN A 83 34.57 31.79 -22.38
CA GLN A 83 34.18 31.29 -23.70
C GLN A 83 33.24 30.09 -23.55
N LEU A 84 32.11 30.14 -24.26
CA LEU A 84 31.15 29.05 -24.26
C LEU A 84 31.47 28.05 -25.38
N SER A 85 31.64 26.78 -25.03
CA SER A 85 31.83 25.68 -25.99
C SER A 85 30.56 25.44 -26.82
N ASN A 86 30.72 25.19 -28.12
CA ASN A 86 29.64 24.76 -29.02
C ASN A 86 29.59 23.22 -29.20
N ARG A 87 30.19 22.47 -28.26
CA ARG A 87 30.16 21.01 -28.24
C ARG A 87 29.69 20.55 -26.88
N LEU A 88 28.81 19.54 -26.89
CA LEU A 88 28.37 18.88 -25.67
C LEU A 88 29.56 18.18 -25.00
N VAL A 89 29.53 18.16 -23.68
CA VAL A 89 30.59 17.51 -22.89
C VAL A 89 30.45 16.00 -23.01
N GLU A 90 31.53 15.35 -23.43
CA GLU A 90 31.63 13.90 -23.52
C GLU A 90 32.33 13.34 -22.27
N PHE A 91 31.87 12.19 -21.79
CA PHE A 91 32.45 11.52 -20.64
C PHE A 91 32.45 10.01 -20.86
N ASN A 92 33.47 9.34 -20.34
CA ASN A 92 33.57 7.88 -20.41
C ASN A 92 32.66 7.25 -19.34
N GLY A 93 31.53 6.71 -19.78
CA GLY A 93 30.64 5.91 -18.95
C GLY A 93 31.03 4.42 -18.92
N ARG A 94 30.40 3.66 -18.02
CA ARG A 94 30.46 2.19 -18.01
C ARG A 94 29.06 1.60 -17.96
N ILE A 95 28.85 0.51 -18.67
CA ILE A 95 27.59 -0.26 -18.62
C ILE A 95 27.77 -1.33 -17.54
N LEU A 96 26.87 -1.38 -16.57
CA LEU A 96 26.88 -2.41 -15.54
C LEU A 96 26.44 -3.75 -16.15
N PRO A 97 27.09 -4.87 -15.77
CA PRO A 97 26.60 -6.19 -16.16
C PRO A 97 25.19 -6.40 -15.58
N GLN A 98 24.36 -7.15 -16.31
CA GLN A 98 23.03 -7.48 -15.81
C GLN A 98 23.14 -8.41 -14.61
N GLU A 99 22.39 -8.08 -13.55
CA GLU A 99 22.28 -8.93 -12.38
C GLU A 99 21.33 -10.09 -12.62
N LYS A 100 21.66 -11.25 -12.06
CA LYS A 100 20.83 -12.45 -12.13
C LYS A 100 19.77 -12.38 -11.03
N ILE A 101 18.52 -12.46 -11.43
CA ILE A 101 17.41 -12.51 -10.49
C ILE A 101 17.24 -13.95 -10.03
N LEU A 102 17.28 -14.11 -8.72
CA LEU A 102 17.08 -15.37 -8.03
C LEU A 102 15.60 -15.52 -7.70
N GLN A 103 15.05 -16.69 -7.98
CA GLN A 103 13.68 -17.09 -7.63
C GLN A 103 13.71 -18.39 -6.80
N ALA A 104 12.57 -18.80 -6.20
CA ALA A 104 12.54 -20.02 -5.40
C ALA A 104 13.01 -21.23 -6.19
N GLN A 105 13.49 -22.26 -5.47
CA GLN A 105 14.07 -23.47 -6.07
C GLN A 105 15.36 -23.19 -6.86
N ASP A 106 16.10 -22.14 -6.49
CA ASP A 106 17.38 -21.72 -7.09
C ASP A 106 17.30 -21.43 -8.60
N ILE A 107 16.10 -21.07 -9.09
CA ILE A 107 15.89 -20.65 -10.48
C ILE A 107 16.54 -19.27 -10.65
N LYS A 108 17.41 -19.16 -11.66
CA LYS A 108 18.15 -17.93 -12.00
C LYS A 108 17.78 -17.51 -13.40
N TYR A 109 17.43 -16.24 -13.57
CA TYR A 109 17.19 -15.67 -14.88
C TYR A 109 17.72 -14.24 -14.95
N ASP A 110 18.08 -13.81 -16.16
CA ASP A 110 18.52 -12.44 -16.41
C ASP A 110 17.31 -11.50 -16.50
N ALA A 111 17.49 -10.24 -16.09
CA ALA A 111 16.45 -9.21 -16.17
C ALA A 111 16.05 -8.86 -17.62
N GLY A 112 16.81 -9.33 -18.63
CA GLY A 112 16.58 -9.04 -20.03
C GLY A 112 17.07 -7.64 -20.43
N ALA A 113 17.12 -7.35 -21.73
CA ALA A 113 17.62 -6.07 -22.26
C ALA A 113 16.84 -4.86 -21.74
N ASP A 114 15.53 -5.00 -21.57
CA ASP A 114 14.63 -3.93 -21.11
C ASP A 114 14.54 -3.82 -19.59
N THR A 115 15.30 -4.65 -18.84
CA THR A 115 15.20 -4.76 -17.38
C THR A 115 13.77 -5.03 -16.87
N ASP A 116 12.97 -5.78 -17.65
CA ASP A 116 11.62 -6.20 -17.26
C ASP A 116 11.59 -7.71 -17.00
N TRP A 117 11.47 -8.06 -15.72
CA TRP A 117 11.35 -9.44 -15.25
C TRP A 117 9.93 -9.82 -14.83
N THR A 118 8.93 -8.98 -15.09
CA THR A 118 7.54 -9.21 -14.68
C THR A 118 6.99 -10.51 -15.25
N ARG A 119 7.37 -10.85 -16.49
CA ARG A 119 6.96 -12.10 -17.15
C ARG A 119 7.54 -13.33 -16.46
N ASN A 120 8.81 -13.27 -16.07
CA ASN A 120 9.51 -14.38 -15.39
C ASN A 120 8.95 -14.59 -13.97
N LEU A 121 8.63 -13.50 -13.26
CA LEU A 121 8.00 -13.56 -11.93
C LEU A 121 6.63 -14.24 -11.94
N ARG A 122 5.82 -14.07 -12.99
CA ARG A 122 4.48 -14.66 -13.06
C ARG A 122 4.48 -16.19 -13.10
N ILE A 123 5.54 -16.79 -13.63
CA ILE A 123 5.60 -18.22 -13.91
C ILE A 123 6.26 -18.98 -12.75
N GLY A 124 7.28 -18.39 -12.14
CA GLY A 124 8.01 -19.06 -11.06
C GLY A 124 7.41 -18.83 -9.67
N ARG A 125 7.81 -19.67 -8.72
CA ARG A 125 7.43 -19.54 -7.31
C ARG A 125 8.32 -18.48 -6.64
N VAL A 126 7.73 -17.53 -5.93
CA VAL A 126 8.49 -16.57 -5.13
C VAL A 126 9.19 -17.30 -3.98
N TYR A 127 10.38 -16.83 -3.56
CA TYR A 127 11.07 -17.39 -2.40
C TYR A 127 10.09 -17.54 -1.25
N ASN A 128 10.03 -18.77 -0.72
CA ASN A 128 9.09 -19.13 0.32
C ASN A 128 9.55 -18.47 1.63
N PHE A 129 9.15 -17.23 1.85
CA PHE A 129 9.00 -16.73 3.21
C PHE A 129 7.72 -17.39 3.70
N SER A 130 7.84 -18.40 4.56
CA SER A 130 6.71 -19.09 5.18
C SER A 130 5.96 -18.13 6.11
N PHE A 131 5.30 -17.12 5.55
CA PHE A 131 4.05 -16.63 6.11
C PHE A 131 2.98 -17.52 5.50
N GLU A 132 2.42 -18.42 6.31
CA GLU A 132 1.13 -19.04 5.99
C GLU A 132 0.10 -17.91 5.94
N VAL A 133 -0.01 -17.25 4.79
CA VAL A 133 -1.03 -16.24 4.50
C VAL A 133 -2.34 -16.98 4.22
N LEU A 134 -2.90 -17.61 5.26
CA LEU A 134 -4.27 -18.12 5.21
C LEU A 134 -5.29 -17.03 5.59
N CYS A 135 -4.85 -15.89 6.16
CA CYS A 135 -5.76 -14.89 6.73
C CYS A 135 -5.69 -13.47 6.16
N CYS A 136 -4.67 -13.04 5.39
CA CYS A 136 -4.54 -11.61 5.04
C CYS A 136 -5.63 -11.10 4.08
N ALA A 137 -6.12 -11.91 3.14
CA ALA A 137 -7.22 -11.49 2.25
C ALA A 137 -8.56 -11.28 2.98
N VAL A 138 -8.65 -11.75 4.22
CA VAL A 138 -9.88 -11.80 5.01
C VAL A 138 -9.83 -10.81 6.20
N LEU A 139 -8.64 -10.39 6.62
CA LEU A 139 -8.42 -9.43 7.71
C LEU A 139 -8.66 -7.97 7.31
N GLU A 140 -8.59 -7.64 6.01
CA GLU A 140 -8.72 -6.25 5.55
C GLU A 140 -10.15 -5.69 5.65
N ASN A 141 -11.16 -6.54 5.83
CA ASN A 141 -12.54 -6.10 5.70
C ASN A 141 -13.47 -6.72 6.76
N ALA A 142 -13.34 -6.31 8.03
CA ALA A 142 -14.26 -6.73 9.10
C ALA A 142 -15.75 -6.50 8.74
N MET A 143 -16.04 -5.50 7.90
CA MET A 143 -17.38 -5.23 7.38
C MET A 143 -17.94 -6.37 6.51
N CYS A 144 -17.09 -7.17 5.84
CA CYS A 144 -17.55 -8.33 5.07
C CYS A 144 -18.14 -9.40 5.99
N PHE A 145 -17.51 -9.65 7.13
CA PHE A 145 -18.00 -10.57 8.14
C PHE A 145 -19.25 -10.05 8.84
N GLN A 146 -19.29 -8.75 9.14
CA GLN A 146 -20.48 -8.11 9.70
C GLN A 146 -21.69 -8.28 8.80
N ARG A 147 -21.53 -8.00 7.49
CA ARG A 147 -22.59 -8.20 6.50
C ARG A 147 -22.98 -9.68 6.40
N ALA A 148 -21.99 -10.58 6.36
CA ALA A 148 -22.24 -12.02 6.31
C ALA A 148 -23.06 -12.50 7.51
N LEU A 149 -22.79 -12.00 8.72
CA LEU A 149 -23.57 -12.31 9.93
C LEU A 149 -25.00 -11.75 9.86
N GLN A 150 -25.19 -10.52 9.38
CA GLN A 150 -26.51 -9.90 9.23
C GLN A 150 -27.40 -10.66 8.24
N ILE A 151 -26.84 -11.16 7.14
CA ILE A 151 -27.61 -11.90 6.13
C ILE A 151 -27.76 -13.40 6.45
N TRP A 152 -26.99 -13.93 7.41
CA TRP A 152 -26.89 -15.37 7.64
C TRP A 152 -28.24 -16.00 8.01
N ASP A 153 -29.03 -15.34 8.85
CA ASP A 153 -30.34 -15.84 9.28
C ASP A 153 -31.33 -15.89 8.11
N HIS A 154 -31.23 -14.94 7.17
CA HIS A 154 -32.00 -14.97 5.93
C HIS A 154 -31.57 -16.11 5.01
N VAL A 155 -30.27 -16.40 4.91
CA VAL A 155 -29.72 -17.51 4.11
C VAL A 155 -30.17 -18.87 4.66
N VAL A 156 -30.17 -19.04 5.99
CA VAL A 156 -30.67 -20.26 6.64
C VAL A 156 -32.19 -20.40 6.45
N ASN A 157 -32.94 -19.31 6.49
CA ASN A 157 -34.39 -19.33 6.23
C ASN A 157 -34.73 -19.62 4.76
N MET A 158 -33.90 -19.22 3.79
CA MET A 158 -34.06 -19.62 2.39
C MET A 158 -33.92 -21.14 2.19
N LYS A 159 -33.08 -21.81 2.98
CA LYS A 159 -33.00 -23.28 2.97
C LYS A 159 -34.28 -23.92 3.50
N LYS A 160 -34.88 -23.35 4.56
CA LYS A 160 -36.13 -23.87 5.16
C LYS A 160 -37.34 -23.75 4.24
N LYS A 161 -37.36 -22.77 3.32
CA LYS A 161 -38.50 -22.50 2.43
C LYS A 161 -38.52 -23.35 1.14
N GLU A 162 -37.52 -24.21 0.89
CA GLU A 162 -37.41 -25.09 -0.30
C GLU A 162 -37.87 -24.46 -1.63
N GLU A 163 -37.65 -23.15 -1.81
CA GLU A 163 -38.03 -22.48 -3.04
C GLU A 163 -37.02 -22.84 -4.14
N LYS A 164 -37.50 -22.98 -5.39
CA LYS A 164 -36.76 -23.41 -6.58
C LYS A 164 -35.61 -22.44 -6.90
N LEU A 165 -34.52 -22.50 -6.14
CA LEU A 165 -33.32 -21.70 -6.35
C LEU A 165 -32.62 -22.15 -7.65
N PRO A 166 -32.07 -21.21 -8.45
CA PRO A 166 -31.33 -21.53 -9.66
C PRO A 166 -30.17 -22.48 -9.38
N LYS A 167 -30.00 -23.51 -10.23
CA LYS A 167 -28.86 -24.45 -10.15
C LYS A 167 -27.58 -23.76 -10.62
N THR A 168 -26.96 -22.99 -9.74
CA THR A 168 -25.70 -22.30 -10.00
C THR A 168 -24.68 -22.65 -8.90
N LYS A 169 -23.38 -22.67 -9.24
CA LYS A 169 -22.29 -22.97 -8.30
C LYS A 169 -22.34 -22.17 -6.98
N PRO A 170 -22.70 -20.86 -6.97
CA PRO A 170 -22.85 -20.09 -5.74
C PRO A 170 -23.98 -20.60 -4.83
N VAL A 171 -25.13 -20.96 -5.41
CA VAL A 171 -26.27 -21.52 -4.66
C VAL A 171 -25.90 -22.86 -4.03
N ASP A 172 -25.18 -23.72 -4.74
CA ASP A 172 -24.70 -25.00 -4.21
C ASP A 172 -23.65 -24.82 -3.09
N THR A 173 -22.86 -23.75 -3.18
CA THR A 173 -21.90 -23.38 -2.13
C THR A 173 -22.61 -22.86 -0.88
N LEU A 174 -23.64 -22.03 -1.04
CA LEU A 174 -24.48 -21.54 0.06
C LEU A 174 -25.26 -22.68 0.74
N LYS A 175 -25.79 -23.63 -0.04
CA LYS A 175 -26.45 -24.83 0.51
C LYS A 175 -25.50 -25.66 1.36
N ARG A 176 -24.27 -25.90 0.88
CA ARG A 176 -23.20 -26.58 1.64
C ARG A 176 -22.82 -25.80 2.90
N ALA A 177 -22.66 -24.49 2.79
CA ALA A 177 -22.35 -23.61 3.92
C ALA A 177 -23.46 -23.62 4.98
N ALA A 178 -24.73 -23.59 4.58
CA ALA A 178 -25.89 -23.68 5.47
C ALA A 178 -26.08 -25.07 6.12
N CYS A 179 -25.32 -26.09 5.69
CA CYS A 179 -25.23 -27.39 6.35
C CYS A 179 -24.06 -27.49 7.34
N ALA A 180 -23.12 -26.54 7.33
CA ALA A 180 -21.94 -26.60 8.19
C ALA A 180 -22.30 -26.17 9.63
N PRO A 181 -22.14 -27.07 10.63
CA PRO A 181 -22.36 -26.70 12.02
C PRO A 181 -21.34 -25.63 12.46
N PHE A 182 -21.79 -24.70 13.29
CA PHE A 182 -20.99 -23.59 13.84
C PHE A 182 -20.45 -22.57 12.83
N LEU A 183 -20.88 -22.56 11.57
CA LEU A 183 -20.36 -21.58 10.59
C LEU A 183 -20.66 -20.13 10.99
N LYS A 184 -21.85 -19.85 11.54
CA LYS A 184 -22.19 -18.53 12.11
C LYS A 184 -21.22 -18.14 13.24
N CYS A 185 -20.84 -19.10 14.09
CA CYS A 185 -19.87 -18.90 15.16
C CYS A 185 -18.46 -18.63 14.60
N LYS A 186 -18.04 -19.36 13.55
CA LYS A 186 -16.76 -19.14 12.87
C LYS A 186 -16.70 -17.75 12.23
N LEU A 187 -17.79 -17.29 11.62
CA LEU A 187 -17.88 -15.93 11.06
C LEU A 187 -17.77 -14.85 12.15
N ALA A 188 -18.40 -15.06 13.30
CA ALA A 188 -18.29 -14.15 14.45
C ALA A 188 -16.86 -14.12 15.03
N PHE A 189 -16.20 -15.27 15.13
CA PHE A 189 -14.81 -15.36 15.56
C PHE A 189 -13.88 -14.64 14.58
N CYS A 190 -14.03 -14.88 13.27
CA CYS A 190 -13.21 -14.20 12.27
C CYS A 190 -13.46 -12.69 12.24
N LYS A 191 -14.71 -12.23 12.44
CA LYS A 191 -15.02 -10.80 12.59
C LYS A 191 -14.22 -10.17 13.73
N MET A 192 -14.22 -10.82 14.90
CA MET A 192 -13.50 -10.33 16.08
C MET A 192 -12.01 -10.18 15.80
N ILE A 193 -11.37 -11.20 15.21
CA ILE A 193 -9.94 -11.13 14.84
C ILE A 193 -9.68 -10.02 13.81
N ALA A 194 -10.58 -9.85 12.84
CA ALA A 194 -10.49 -8.77 11.85
C ALA A 194 -10.61 -7.38 12.48
N ASP A 195 -11.54 -7.18 13.42
CA ASP A 195 -11.72 -5.92 14.15
C ASP A 195 -10.46 -5.54 14.97
N GLU A 196 -9.71 -6.52 15.47
CA GLU A 196 -8.48 -6.30 16.23
C GLU A 196 -7.27 -5.98 15.36
N CYS A 197 -7.18 -6.59 14.18
CA CYS A 197 -6.14 -6.27 13.21
C CYS A 197 -6.43 -4.94 12.48
N HIS A 198 -7.69 -4.50 12.41
CA HIS A 198 -8.08 -3.34 11.62
C HIS A 198 -7.34 -2.04 11.97
N PRO A 199 -7.19 -1.64 13.26
CA PRO A 199 -6.44 -0.43 13.63
C PRO A 199 -4.98 -0.50 13.23
N PHE A 200 -4.36 -1.69 13.31
CA PHE A 200 -3.00 -1.90 12.83
C PHE A 200 -2.92 -1.69 11.31
N LEU A 201 -3.78 -2.36 10.54
CA LEU A 201 -3.78 -2.26 9.09
C LEU A 201 -4.03 -0.82 8.61
N GLN A 202 -5.00 -0.11 9.20
CA GLN A 202 -5.27 1.30 8.89
C GLN A 202 -4.06 2.19 9.11
N LEU A 203 -3.31 1.98 10.21
CA LEU A 203 -2.17 2.81 10.57
C LEU A 203 -0.98 2.60 9.61
N PHE A 204 -0.71 1.36 9.22
CA PHE A 204 0.42 0.97 8.36
C PHE A 204 0.13 1.06 6.85
N GLN A 205 -1.11 1.35 6.46
CA GLN A 205 -1.50 1.70 5.08
C GLN A 205 -1.44 3.21 4.79
N THR A 206 -0.96 4.03 5.74
CA THR A 206 -0.81 5.48 5.54
C THR A 206 0.52 5.84 4.86
N SER A 207 0.59 7.02 4.22
CA SER A 207 1.83 7.57 3.63
C SER A 207 2.85 8.07 4.67
N LYS A 208 2.57 7.89 5.97
CA LYS A 208 3.42 8.34 7.07
C LYS A 208 4.53 7.32 7.33
N PRO A 209 5.73 7.75 7.78
CA PRO A 209 6.84 6.85 8.09
C PRO A 209 6.59 6.08 9.40
N MET A 210 5.73 5.06 9.36
CA MET A 210 5.32 4.27 10.54
C MET A 210 6.28 3.13 10.90
N THR A 211 7.29 2.87 10.06
CA THR A 211 8.29 1.80 10.25
C THR A 211 8.94 1.77 11.64
N PRO A 212 9.30 2.89 12.29
CA PRO A 212 9.90 2.86 13.63
C PRO A 212 8.98 2.27 14.71
N TYR A 213 7.66 2.32 14.50
CA TYR A 213 6.67 1.83 15.46
C TYR A 213 6.20 0.41 15.15
N LEU A 214 6.60 -0.16 14.00
CA LEU A 214 6.13 -1.48 13.54
C LEU A 214 6.32 -2.57 14.60
N PHE A 215 7.50 -2.62 15.21
CA PHE A 215 7.82 -3.65 16.20
C PHE A 215 6.91 -3.60 17.42
N GLU A 216 6.65 -2.39 17.95
CA GLU A 216 5.79 -2.21 19.12
C GLU A 216 4.34 -2.63 18.84
N PHE A 217 3.81 -2.24 17.68
CA PHE A 217 2.44 -2.57 17.31
C PHE A 217 2.25 -4.05 16.99
N VAL A 218 3.20 -4.67 16.28
CA VAL A 218 3.19 -6.11 16.01
C VAL A 218 3.28 -6.89 17.32
N GLU A 219 4.12 -6.48 18.27
CA GLU A 219 4.21 -7.12 19.57
C GLU A 219 2.88 -7.07 20.34
N LYS A 220 2.25 -5.89 20.41
CA LYS A 220 0.95 -5.72 21.09
C LYS A 220 -0.12 -6.60 20.45
N LEU A 221 -0.20 -6.61 19.12
CA LEU A 221 -1.16 -7.42 18.38
C LEU A 221 -0.92 -8.91 18.60
N LEU A 222 0.34 -9.35 18.53
CA LEU A 222 0.71 -10.76 18.72
C LEU A 222 0.39 -11.23 20.15
N ARG A 223 0.72 -10.43 21.17
CA ARG A 223 0.38 -10.75 22.56
C ARG A 223 -1.13 -10.84 22.77
N TYR A 224 -1.89 -9.93 22.17
CA TYR A 224 -3.33 -9.91 22.26
C TYR A 224 -3.95 -11.18 21.65
N LEU A 225 -3.48 -11.59 20.46
CA LEU A 225 -3.94 -12.81 19.79
C LEU A 225 -3.50 -14.08 20.55
N MET A 226 -2.27 -14.14 21.02
CA MET A 226 -1.72 -15.31 21.72
C MET A 226 -2.34 -15.51 23.11
N ASN A 227 -2.68 -14.44 23.85
CA ASN A 227 -3.34 -14.53 25.15
C ASN A 227 -4.70 -15.28 25.11
N ARG A 228 -5.26 -15.51 23.92
CA ARG A 228 -6.54 -16.23 23.74
C ARG A 228 -6.42 -17.73 23.75
N CYS A 229 -5.24 -18.25 23.46
CA CYS A 229 -5.01 -19.69 23.29
C CYS A 229 -3.74 -20.20 23.97
N VAL A 230 -2.80 -19.32 24.33
CA VAL A 230 -1.52 -19.68 24.97
C VAL A 230 -1.61 -19.50 26.48
N GLU A 231 -0.96 -20.39 27.22
CA GLU A 231 -0.91 -20.34 28.69
C GLU A 231 -0.40 -18.98 29.21
N PRO A 232 -1.05 -18.36 30.22
CA PRO A 232 -0.70 -17.02 30.69
C PRO A 232 0.74 -16.88 31.18
N ASP A 233 1.32 -17.96 31.71
CA ASP A 233 2.69 -17.98 32.22
C ASP A 233 3.74 -17.85 31.11
N LEU A 234 3.46 -18.38 29.91
CA LEU A 234 4.31 -18.19 28.73
C LEU A 234 4.20 -16.77 28.16
N MET A 235 3.07 -16.11 28.38
CA MET A 235 2.80 -14.76 27.88
C MET A 235 3.40 -13.64 28.72
N LYS A 236 3.84 -13.94 29.95
CA LYS A 236 4.64 -13.03 30.80
C LYS A 236 6.08 -12.82 30.29
N CYS A 237 6.46 -13.47 29.19
CA CYS A 237 7.81 -13.40 28.64
C CYS A 237 8.17 -12.00 28.08
N THR A 238 9.46 -11.65 28.18
CA THR A 238 10.04 -10.41 27.63
C THR A 238 9.91 -10.36 26.11
N ARG A 239 9.90 -9.15 25.53
CA ARG A 239 9.74 -8.90 24.08
C ARG A 239 10.61 -9.79 23.18
N SER A 240 11.86 -10.02 23.57
CA SER A 240 12.83 -10.85 22.83
C SER A 240 12.51 -12.34 22.81
N LYS A 241 11.74 -12.83 23.79
CA LYS A 241 11.38 -14.24 23.93
C LYS A 241 10.02 -14.57 23.31
N LEU A 242 9.21 -13.57 22.96
CA LEU A 242 7.89 -13.77 22.36
C LEU A 242 7.93 -14.59 21.05
N PRO A 243 8.89 -14.36 20.12
CA PRO A 243 8.99 -15.18 18.90
C PRO A 243 9.50 -16.61 19.15
N SER A 244 10.11 -16.86 20.31
CA SER A 244 10.65 -18.17 20.68
C SER A 244 9.63 -19.09 21.36
N VAL A 245 8.39 -18.63 21.53
CA VAL A 245 7.29 -19.45 22.05
C VAL A 245 6.92 -20.48 20.98
N ASP A 246 7.15 -21.75 21.30
CA ASP A 246 6.89 -22.86 20.39
C ASP A 246 5.37 -23.14 20.30
N THR A 247 4.76 -22.72 19.20
CA THR A 247 3.33 -22.91 18.94
C THR A 247 2.98 -24.30 18.41
N LYS A 248 3.94 -25.22 18.30
CA LYS A 248 3.70 -26.61 17.87
C LYS A 248 3.50 -27.57 19.03
N LYS A 249 3.86 -27.18 20.25
CA LYS A 249 3.69 -28.00 21.46
C LYS A 249 2.30 -27.79 22.05
N SER A 250 1.52 -28.87 22.13
CA SER A 250 0.16 -28.86 22.69
C SER A 250 0.11 -28.44 24.17
N GLU A 251 1.19 -28.63 24.92
CA GLU A 251 1.34 -28.24 26.34
C GLU A 251 1.37 -26.72 26.55
N ASN A 252 1.67 -25.95 25.52
CA ASN A 252 1.77 -24.49 25.61
C ASN A 252 0.40 -23.79 25.43
N PHE A 253 -0.65 -24.56 25.11
CA PHE A 253 -1.99 -24.04 24.87
C PHE A 253 -2.91 -24.32 26.06
N ILE A 254 -3.78 -23.35 26.34
CA ILE A 254 -4.86 -23.56 27.30
C ILE A 254 -5.83 -24.62 26.79
N LEU A 255 -6.51 -25.30 27.73
CA LEU A 255 -7.55 -26.28 27.41
C LEU A 255 -8.59 -25.69 26.45
N SER A 256 -9.06 -26.51 25.50
CA SER A 256 -10.01 -26.10 24.45
C SER A 256 -11.29 -25.44 24.97
N LYS A 257 -11.71 -25.77 26.20
CA LYS A 257 -12.86 -25.17 26.88
C LYS A 257 -12.63 -23.73 27.36
N ASN A 258 -11.37 -23.36 27.59
CA ASN A 258 -10.96 -22.07 28.12
C ASN A 258 -10.48 -21.10 27.04
N ILE A 259 -10.42 -21.54 25.78
CA ILE A 259 -10.04 -20.70 24.64
C ILE A 259 -11.00 -19.53 24.52
N ASP A 260 -10.45 -18.32 24.43
CA ASP A 260 -11.26 -17.14 24.22
C ASP A 260 -11.63 -16.96 22.75
N ILE A 261 -12.80 -17.50 22.39
CA ILE A 261 -13.40 -17.34 21.06
C ILE A 261 -14.23 -16.04 20.92
N GLY A 262 -14.23 -15.18 21.94
CA GLY A 262 -14.99 -13.93 21.96
C GLY A 262 -16.46 -14.07 22.36
N PHE A 263 -17.03 -12.97 22.86
CA PHE A 263 -18.39 -12.92 23.38
C PHE A 263 -19.45 -13.36 22.35
N ALA A 264 -19.42 -12.79 21.14
CA ALA A 264 -20.41 -13.10 20.10
C ALA A 264 -20.37 -14.58 19.69
N SER A 265 -19.17 -15.17 19.52
CA SER A 265 -19.03 -16.58 19.17
C SER A 265 -19.47 -17.50 20.31
N LYS A 266 -19.21 -17.14 21.57
CA LYS A 266 -19.67 -17.88 22.75
C LYS A 266 -21.21 -17.94 22.81
N CYS A 267 -21.89 -16.80 22.65
CA CYS A 267 -23.35 -16.74 22.62
C CYS A 267 -23.93 -17.62 21.50
N LEU A 268 -23.41 -17.48 20.28
CA LEU A 268 -23.86 -18.25 19.12
C LEU A 268 -23.57 -19.74 19.25
N SER A 269 -22.47 -20.12 19.92
CA SER A 269 -22.12 -21.53 20.16
C SER A 269 -23.11 -22.20 21.11
N GLY A 270 -23.59 -21.47 22.13
CA GLY A 270 -24.65 -21.91 23.03
C GLY A 270 -25.99 -22.10 22.32
N GLU A 271 -26.39 -21.15 21.47
CA GLU A 271 -27.62 -21.26 20.65
C GLU A 271 -27.57 -22.46 19.69
N THR A 272 -26.42 -22.74 19.08
CA THR A 272 -26.23 -23.92 18.21
C THR A 272 -26.15 -25.24 18.98
N ALA A 273 -25.69 -25.25 20.24
CA ALA A 273 -25.68 -26.46 21.07
C ALA A 273 -27.11 -26.87 21.46
N ILE A 274 -27.96 -25.90 21.80
CA ILE A 274 -29.38 -26.11 22.14
C ILE A 274 -30.16 -26.66 20.93
N THR A 275 -29.91 -26.15 19.73
CA THR A 275 -30.60 -26.58 18.50
C THR A 275 -30.14 -27.93 17.93
N VAL A 276 -28.98 -28.45 18.37
CA VAL A 276 -28.50 -29.80 18.00
C VAL A 276 -29.05 -30.86 18.95
N THR A 277 -29.33 -30.53 20.21
CA THR A 277 -29.96 -31.44 21.19
C THR A 277 -31.47 -31.60 21.02
N GLU A 278 -32.14 -30.72 20.28
CA GLU A 278 -33.59 -30.78 20.00
C GLU A 278 -33.93 -31.44 18.64
N ARG A 279 -33.06 -32.30 18.10
CA ARG A 279 -33.31 -33.06 16.86
C ARG A 279 -33.10 -34.55 17.03
#